data_AF-A0A832YT60-F1
#
_entry.id   AF-A0A832YT60-F1
#
_cell.length_a   1.000
_cell.length_b   1.000
_cell.length_c   1.000
_cell.angle_alpha   90.00
_cell.angle_beta   90.00
_cell.angle_gamma   90.00
#
_symmetry.space_group_name_H-M   'P 1'
#
loop_
_entity.id
_entity.type
_entity.pdbx_description
1 polymer ?
#
loop_
_entity_poly.entity_id
_entity_poly.type
_entity_poly.pdbx_seq_one_letter_code
_entity_poly.pdbx_strand_id
1 'polypeptide(L)'
;MKLDKIKFVEDKVILNSMKDVFESEIAELERELKELYEKYNIKSSEEIKLIESKEDEESNKDFDRIMEIEHQLKDLKKFLREVNLKII
;
A
#
# COMPACT_ATOMS: atom_id res chain seq x y z
N MET A 1 -10.84 10.88 -36.05
CA MET A 1 -9.76 11.86 -35.79
C MET A 1 -10.01 12.82 -34.62
N LYS A 2 -11.16 13.50 -34.48
CA LYS A 2 -11.42 14.32 -33.25
C LYS A 2 -11.84 13.48 -32.04
N LEU A 3 -12.68 12.46 -32.25
CA LEU A 3 -13.16 11.56 -31.19
C LEU A 3 -12.03 10.74 -30.54
N ASP A 4 -11.09 10.25 -31.35
CA ASP A 4 -9.96 9.43 -30.86
C ASP A 4 -9.02 10.23 -29.94
N LYS A 5 -8.82 11.53 -30.24
CA LYS A 5 -8.03 12.44 -29.38
C LYS A 5 -8.73 12.75 -28.06
N ILE A 6 -10.06 12.91 -28.07
CA ILE A 6 -10.83 13.19 -26.85
C ILE A 6 -10.79 11.98 -25.92
N LYS A 7 -11.04 10.77 -26.45
CA LYS A 7 -10.98 9.52 -25.69
C LYS A 7 -9.61 9.28 -25.05
N PHE A 8 -8.54 9.54 -25.79
CA PHE A 8 -7.16 9.43 -25.29
C PHE A 8 -6.86 10.40 -24.13
N VAL A 9 -7.40 11.63 -24.18
CA VAL A 9 -7.22 12.61 -23.10
C VAL A 9 -8.01 12.20 -21.86
N GLU A 10 -9.24 11.70 -22.01
CA GLU A 10 -10.06 11.18 -20.91
C GLU A 10 -9.40 9.98 -20.22
N ASP A 11 -8.92 9.00 -20.99
CA ASP A 11 -8.21 7.82 -20.47
C ASP A 11 -6.97 8.23 -19.65
N LYS A 12 -6.22 9.25 -20.10
CA LYS A 12 -5.05 9.76 -19.39
C LYS A 12 -5.39 10.46 -18.07
N VAL A 13 -6.49 11.23 -18.05
CA VAL A 13 -6.97 11.90 -16.82
C VAL A 13 -7.40 10.88 -15.78
N ILE A 14 -8.11 9.81 -16.21
CA ILE A 14 -8.53 8.72 -15.33
C ILE A 14 -7.31 8.00 -14.75
N LEU A 15 -6.33 7.63 -15.58
CA LEU A 15 -5.12 6.94 -15.12
C LEU A 15 -4.29 7.77 -14.13
N ASN A 16 -4.17 9.09 -14.36
CA ASN A 16 -3.50 9.98 -13.41
C ASN A 16 -4.25 10.07 -12.08
N SER A 17 -5.58 10.17 -12.12
CA SER A 17 -6.40 10.21 -10.89
C SER A 17 -6.26 8.91 -10.09
N MET A 18 -6.25 7.75 -10.76
CA MET A 18 -6.01 6.46 -10.11
C MET A 18 -4.61 6.37 -9.50
N LYS A 19 -3.61 6.90 -10.21
CA LYS A 19 -2.23 6.98 -9.71
C LYS A 19 -2.15 7.78 -8.41
N ASP A 20 -2.74 8.97 -8.38
CA ASP A 20 -2.71 9.85 -7.20
C ASP A 20 -3.38 9.20 -5.98
N VAL A 21 -4.50 8.50 -6.20
CA VAL A 21 -5.19 7.73 -5.14
C VAL A 21 -4.31 6.61 -4.61
N PHE A 22 -3.68 5.81 -5.48
CA PHE A 22 -2.79 4.73 -5.04
C PHE A 22 -1.56 5.25 -4.32
N GLU A 23 -0.95 6.35 -4.78
CA GLU A 23 0.20 6.95 -4.10
C GLU A 23 -0.16 7.48 -2.71
N SER A 24 -1.34 8.08 -2.56
CA SER A 24 -1.85 8.56 -1.26
C SER A 24 -2.09 7.40 -0.30
N GLU A 25 -2.78 6.35 -0.74
CA GLU A 25 -3.05 5.16 0.08
C GLU A 25 -1.76 4.46 0.52
N ILE A 26 -0.79 4.31 -0.40
CA ILE A 26 0.52 3.74 -0.08
C ILE A 26 1.23 4.57 0.99
N ALA A 27 1.20 5.89 0.89
CA ALA A 27 1.87 6.77 1.86
C ALA A 27 1.22 6.69 3.26
N GLU A 28 -0.10 6.55 3.33
CA GLU A 28 -0.81 6.37 4.60
C GLU A 28 -0.49 5.02 5.25
N LEU A 29 -0.54 3.94 4.46
CA LEU A 29 -0.19 2.60 4.91
C LEU A 29 1.28 2.48 5.33
N GLU A 30 2.21 3.12 4.61
CA GLU A 30 3.64 3.15 4.99
C GLU A 30 3.87 3.90 6.30
N ARG A 31 3.09 4.96 6.57
CA ARG A 31 3.14 5.69 7.84
C ARG A 31 2.63 4.81 8.99
N GLU A 32 1.47 4.19 8.82
CA GLU A 32 0.88 3.29 9.83
C GLU A 32 1.81 2.11 10.13
N LEU A 33 2.35 1.46 9.10
CA LEU A 33 3.30 0.35 9.24
C LEU A 33 4.56 0.76 10.00
N LYS A 34 5.07 1.97 9.73
CA LYS A 34 6.23 2.51 10.42
C LYS A 34 5.97 2.72 11.91
N GLU A 35 4.80 3.27 12.26
CA GLU A 35 4.41 3.47 13.67
C GLU A 35 4.31 2.13 14.41
N LEU A 36 3.75 1.10 13.77
CA LEU A 36 3.67 -0.25 14.32
C LEU A 36 5.06 -0.90 14.47
N TYR A 37 5.93 -0.76 13.47
CA TYR A 37 7.33 -1.22 13.54
C TYR A 37 8.11 -0.54 14.66
N GLU A 38 7.94 0.76 14.86
CA GLU A 38 8.57 1.51 15.95
C GLU A 38 8.01 1.09 17.32
N LYS A 39 6.69 0.86 17.43
CA LYS A 39 6.03 0.39 18.68
C LYS A 39 6.63 -0.92 19.19
N TYR A 40 6.91 -1.87 18.29
CA TYR A 40 7.43 -3.19 18.64
C TYR A 40 8.94 -3.37 18.40
N ASN A 41 9.63 -2.33 17.92
CA ASN A 41 11.04 -2.35 17.55
C ASN A 41 11.38 -3.51 16.57
N ILE A 42 10.54 -3.66 15.54
CA ILE A 42 10.70 -4.66 14.47
C ILE A 42 10.77 -3.98 13.11
N LYS A 43 11.19 -4.73 12.08
CA LYS A 43 11.30 -4.23 10.71
C LYS A 43 10.46 -4.99 9.69
N SER A 44 9.87 -6.11 10.09
CA SER A 44 8.99 -6.91 9.24
C SER A 44 8.09 -7.81 10.09
N SER A 45 7.00 -8.27 9.49
CA SER A 45 6.14 -9.30 10.08
C SER A 45 6.88 -10.61 10.37
N GLU A 46 8.01 -10.88 9.72
CA GLU A 46 8.82 -12.08 9.98
C GLU A 46 9.49 -12.03 11.35
N GLU A 47 9.85 -10.83 11.82
CA GLU A 47 10.46 -10.62 13.14
C GLU A 47 9.45 -10.80 14.29
N ILE A 48 8.14 -10.70 14.00
CA ILE A 48 7.07 -10.95 14.99
C ILE A 48 7.15 -12.38 15.54
N LYS A 49 7.59 -13.35 14.73
CA LYS A 49 7.74 -14.76 15.17
C LYS A 49 8.81 -14.93 16.26
N LEU A 50 9.68 -13.95 16.44
CA LEU A 50 10.75 -13.95 17.44
C LEU A 50 10.31 -13.27 18.74
N ILE A 51 9.18 -12.56 18.73
CA ILE A 51 8.61 -11.94 19.94
C ILE A 51 7.83 -13.03 20.68
N GLU A 52 8.41 -13.56 21.76
CA GLU A 52 7.82 -14.62 22.60
C GLU A 52 6.48 -14.24 23.25
N SER A 53 6.12 -12.95 23.27
CA SER A 53 4.97 -12.42 23.99
C SER A 53 3.85 -11.94 23.06
N LYS A 54 3.13 -12.88 22.43
CA LYS A 54 1.74 -12.65 21.97
C LYS A 54 0.76 -12.77 23.15
N GLU A 55 1.13 -12.26 24.32
CA GLU A 55 0.40 -12.51 25.57
C GLU A 55 -0.85 -11.63 25.73
N ASP A 56 -0.94 -10.50 25.01
CA ASP A 56 -2.08 -9.59 25.06
C ASP A 56 -2.83 -9.46 23.71
N GLU A 57 -4.13 -9.17 23.79
CA GLU A 57 -5.04 -9.10 22.63
C GLU A 57 -4.73 -7.90 21.71
N GLU A 58 -4.19 -6.81 22.26
CA GLU A 58 -3.84 -5.61 21.50
C GLU A 58 -2.64 -5.89 20.60
N SER A 59 -1.58 -6.49 21.15
CA SER A 59 -0.41 -6.89 20.36
C SER A 59 -0.75 -7.87 19.25
N ASN A 60 -1.69 -8.80 19.48
CA ASN A 60 -2.16 -9.70 18.42
C ASN A 60 -2.87 -8.95 17.28
N LYS A 61 -3.73 -7.98 17.59
CA LYS A 61 -4.40 -7.14 16.58
C LYS A 61 -3.39 -6.32 15.79
N ASP A 62 -2.42 -5.74 16.47
CA ASP A 62 -1.37 -4.95 15.82
C ASP A 62 -0.51 -5.83 14.90
N PHE A 63 -0.16 -7.04 15.32
CA PHE A 63 0.57 -7.98 14.47
C PHE A 63 -0.21 -8.45 13.24
N ASP A 64 -1.51 -8.71 13.40
CA ASP A 64 -2.38 -9.03 12.28
C ASP A 64 -2.49 -7.84 11.32
N ARG A 65 -2.56 -6.61 11.86
CA ARG A 65 -2.58 -5.37 11.09
C ARG A 65 -1.28 -5.14 10.33
N ILE A 66 -0.11 -5.40 10.92
CA ILE A 66 1.18 -5.34 10.22
C ILE A 66 1.18 -6.26 9.00
N MET A 67 0.76 -7.53 9.17
CA MET A 67 0.70 -8.48 8.07
C MET A 67 -0.27 -8.04 6.95
N GLU A 68 -1.42 -7.49 7.34
CA GLU A 68 -2.40 -6.94 6.39
C GLU A 68 -1.81 -5.78 5.59
N ILE A 69 -1.19 -4.80 6.26
CA ILE A 69 -0.61 -3.63 5.61
C ILE A 69 0.51 -4.02 4.66
N GLU A 70 1.40 -4.93 5.06
CA GLU A 70 2.47 -5.42 4.17
C GLU A 70 1.90 -6.06 2.88
N HIS A 71 0.81 -6.83 3.00
CA HIS A 71 0.13 -7.41 1.86
C HIS A 71 -0.53 -6.36 0.97
N GLN A 72 -1.25 -5.40 1.57
CA GLN A 72 -1.91 -4.30 0.85
C GLN A 72 -0.88 -3.45 0.10
N LEU A 73 0.25 -3.10 0.73
CA LEU A 73 1.33 -2.36 0.10
C LEU A 73 1.92 -3.11 -1.10
N LYS A 74 2.09 -4.43 -1.00
CA LYS A 74 2.58 -5.25 -2.11
C LYS A 74 1.63 -5.19 -3.32
N ASP A 75 0.33 -5.32 -3.07
CA ASP A 75 -0.68 -5.27 -4.11
C ASP A 75 -0.82 -3.88 -4.72
N LEU A 76 -0.91 -2.84 -3.90
CA LEU A 76 -1.00 -1.44 -4.35
C LEU A 76 0.22 -1.03 -5.17
N LYS A 77 1.44 -1.40 -4.74
CA LYS A 77 2.66 -1.14 -5.51
C LYS A 77 2.67 -1.87 -6.86
N LYS A 78 2.11 -3.09 -6.91
CA LYS A 78 1.94 -3.83 -8.16
C LYS A 78 0.93 -3.12 -9.08
N PHE A 79 -0.23 -2.72 -8.56
CA PHE A 79 -1.23 -1.99 -9.35
C PHE A 79 -0.71 -0.63 -9.84
N LEU A 80 -0.01 0.12 -8.99
CA LEU A 80 0.62 1.39 -9.38
C LEU A 80 1.62 1.20 -10.52
N ARG A 81 2.43 0.13 -10.47
CA ARG A 81 3.33 -0.23 -11.59
C ARG A 81 2.56 -0.52 -12.87
N GLU A 82 1.44 -1.26 -12.80
CA GLU A 82 0.60 -1.55 -13.97
C GLU A 82 -0.07 -0.29 -14.54
N VAL A 83 -0.54 0.62 -13.69
CA VAL A 83 -1.09 1.93 -14.10
C VAL A 83 -0.01 2.75 -14.79
N ASN A 84 1.18 2.84 -14.21
CA ASN A 84 2.29 3.58 -14.81
C ASN A 84 2.69 3.03 -16.19
N LEU A 85 2.65 1.71 -16.40
CA LEU A 85 2.90 1.10 -17.72
C LEU A 85 1.83 1.44 -18.76
N LYS A 86 0.59 1.75 -18.34
CA LYS A 86 -0.51 2.14 -19.25
C LYS A 86 -0.53 3.65 -19.55
N ILE A 87 0.16 4.46 -18.75
CA ILE A 87 0.31 5.90 -18.96
C ILE A 87 1.38 6.21 -20.02
N ILE A 88 2.40 5.33 -20.16
CA ILE A 88 3.51 5.43 -21.14
C ILE A 88 3.03 5.05 -22.53
#